data_AF-A0A1F5S738-F1
#
_entry.id   AF-A0A1F5S738-F1
#
_cell.length_a   1.000
_cell.length_b   1.000
_cell.length_c   1.000
_cell.angle_alpha   90.00
_cell.angle_beta   90.00
_cell.angle_gamma   90.00
#
_symmetry.space_group_name_H-M   'P 1'
#
loop_
_entity.id
_entity.type
_entity.pdbx_description
1 polymer ?
#
loop_
_entity_poly.entity_id
_entity_poly.type
_entity_poly.pdbx_seq_one_letter_code
_entity_poly.pdbx_strand_id
1 'polypeptide(L)' 'MLNKEGEVVKATKTDSGWEIEFEVVEQSEYMKKIGIPKPVYDKNLYYVLLDNNFNLLSYERKGQKSGN' A
#
# COMPACT_ATOMS: atom_id res chain seq x y z
N MET A 1 6.57 18.74 -2.99
CA MET A 1 7.03 17.34 -3.08
C MET A 1 6.03 16.52 -2.29
N LEU A 2 5.09 15.83 -2.93
CA LEU A 2 4.36 14.79 -2.19
C LEU A 2 5.34 13.64 -2.05
N ASN A 3 6.06 13.64 -0.93
CA ASN A 3 6.64 12.41 -0.44
C ASN A 3 5.48 11.41 -0.38
N LYS A 4 5.65 10.21 -0.94
CA LYS A 4 4.64 9.16 -0.81
C LYS A 4 4.61 8.80 0.68
N GLU A 5 3.73 9.47 1.41
CA GLU A 5 3.53 9.28 2.83
C GLU A 5 2.55 8.14 3.00
N GLY A 6 2.91 7.23 3.89
CA GLY A 6 2.05 6.13 4.29
C GLY A 6 2.20 5.88 5.78
N GLU A 7 1.18 5.26 6.35
CA GLU A 7 1.09 4.99 7.77
C GLU A 7 0.87 3.50 8.04
N VAL A 8 1.51 3.01 9.10
CA VAL A 8 1.23 1.67 9.63
C VAL A 8 -0.12 1.73 10.33
N VAL A 9 -1.11 1.03 9.78
CA VAL A 9 -2.44 0.89 10.37
C VAL A 9 -2.44 -0.24 11.41
N LYS A 10 -1.71 -1.32 11.11
CA LYS A 10 -1.56 -2.46 12.01
C LYS A 10 -0.22 -3.14 11.79
N ALA A 11 0.40 -3.63 12.86
CA ALA A 11 1.57 -4.49 12.79
C ALA A 11 1.41 -5.66 13.75
N THR A 12 1.62 -6.88 13.26
CA THR A 12 1.55 -8.12 14.05
C THR A 12 2.87 -8.86 13.91
N LYS A 13 3.52 -9.15 15.04
CA LYS A 13 4.70 -10.00 15.07
C LYS A 13 4.28 -11.47 14.91
N THR A 14 4.97 -12.20 14.04
CA THR A 14 4.83 -13.65 13.87
C THR A 14 6.18 -14.34 14.07
N ASP A 15 6.17 -15.67 14.13
CA ASP A 15 7.38 -16.49 14.24
C ASP A 15 8.31 -16.32 13.03
N SER A 16 7.74 -16.07 11.85
CA SER A 16 8.47 -15.89 10.58
C SER A 16 8.89 -14.45 10.30
N GLY A 17 8.32 -13.46 11.00
CA GLY A 17 8.58 -12.06 10.69
C GLY A 17 7.49 -11.12 11.19
N TRP A 18 7.05 -10.22 10.33
CA TRP A 18 6.02 -9.22 10.62
C TRP A 18 4.97 -9.18 9.51
N GLU A 19 3.72 -9.10 9.91
CA GLU A 19 2.58 -8.86 9.04
C GLU A 19 2.04 -7.45 9.31
N ILE A 20 2.07 -6.60 8.30
CA ILE A 20 1.77 -5.17 8.43
C ILE A 20 0.63 -4.80 7.48
N GLU A 21 -0.36 -4.07 7.99
CA GLU A 21 -1.29 -3.32 7.15
C GLU A 21 -0.80 -1.87 7.07
N PHE A 22 -0.52 -1.41 5.85
CA PHE A 22 0.09 -0.12 5.57
C PHE A 22 -0.79 0.69 4.62
N GLU A 23 -1.27 1.86 5.05
CA GLU A 23 -2.04 2.78 4.20
C GLU A 23 -1.08 3.71 3.46
N VAL A 24 -1.26 3.85 2.15
CA VAL A 24 -0.48 4.75 1.30
C VAL A 24 -1.42 5.73 0.62
N VAL A 25 -1.12 7.02 0.70
CA VAL A 25 -1.78 8.05 -0.10
C VAL A 25 -1.03 8.20 -1.42
N GLU A 26 -1.64 7.76 -2.51
CA GLU A 26 -1.03 7.81 -3.84
C GLU A 26 -1.95 8.44 -4.87
N GLN A 27 -1.36 8.99 -5.94
CA GLN A 27 -2.15 9.61 -6.99
C GLN A 27 -3.00 8.55 -7.70
N SER A 28 -4.28 8.83 -7.85
CA SER A 28 -5.24 7.94 -8.49
C SER A 28 -4.84 7.62 -9.93
N GLU A 29 -4.54 6.35 -10.19
CA GLU A 29 -4.21 5.83 -11.53
C GLU A 29 -5.41 5.94 -12.48
N TYR A 30 -6.65 5.82 -11.96
CA TYR A 30 -7.86 6.01 -12.75
C TYR A 30 -7.98 7.45 -13.26
N MET A 31 -7.74 8.43 -12.38
CA MET A 31 -7.86 9.85 -12.72
C MET A 31 -6.77 10.31 -13.69
N LYS A 32 -5.56 9.74 -13.58
CA LYS A 32 -4.50 9.90 -14.60
C LYS A 32 -4.98 9.42 -15.97
N LYS A 33 -5.65 8.27 -16.03
CA LYS A 33 -6.12 7.67 -17.29
C LYS A 33 -7.21 8.48 -17.98
N ILE A 34 -8.10 9.15 -17.23
CA ILE A 34 -9.21 9.93 -17.81
C ILE A 34 -8.87 11.42 -18.07
N GLY A 35 -7.61 11.83 -17.86
CA GLY A 35 -7.12 13.14 -18.29
C GLY A 35 -7.62 14.34 -17.47
N ILE A 36 -8.07 14.13 -16.23
CA ILE A 36 -8.47 15.25 -15.37
C ILE A 36 -7.21 16.00 -14.89
N PRO A 37 -7.13 17.34 -15.09
CA PRO A 37 -5.91 18.12 -14.83
C PRO A 37 -5.59 18.31 -13.34
N LYS A 38 -6.52 17.98 -12.44
CA LYS A 38 -6.29 18.06 -10.99
C LYS A 38 -5.85 16.69 -10.45
N PRO A 39 -4.74 16.63 -9.68
CA PRO A 39 -4.33 15.40 -9.04
C PRO A 39 -5.37 14.99 -8.00
N VAL A 40 -5.89 13.77 -8.16
CA VAL A 40 -6.73 13.09 -7.16
C VAL A 40 -5.86 12.04 -6.48
N TYR A 41 -6.03 11.89 -5.18
CA TYR A 41 -5.28 10.94 -4.37
C TYR A 41 -6.22 9.91 -3.77
N ASP A 42 -5.84 8.64 -3.90
CA ASP A 42 -6.53 7.52 -3.31
C ASP A 42 -5.76 7.05 -2.07
N LYS A 43 -6.52 6.63 -1.04
CA LYS A 43 -5.98 5.91 0.12
C LYS A 43 -6.02 4.42 -0.19
N ASN A 44 -4.85 3.79 -0.27
CA ASN A 44 -4.73 2.38 -0.60
C ASN A 44 -4.09 1.62 0.54
N LEU A 45 -4.74 0.52 0.95
CA LEU A 45 -4.22 -0.34 1.99
C LEU A 45 -3.41 -1.48 1.37
N TYR A 46 -2.22 -1.70 1.89
CA TYR A 46 -1.32 -2.78 1.52
C TYR A 46 -1.16 -3.74 2.67
N TYR A 47 -1.15 -5.03 2.37
CA TYR A 47 -0.62 -6.04 3.27
C TYR A 47 0.85 -6.25 2.93
N VAL A 48 1.73 -6.10 3.91
CA VAL A 48 3.19 -6.10 3.77
C VAL A 48 3.76 -7.17 4.69
N LEU A 49 4.58 -8.05 4.12
CA LEU A 49 5.32 -9.07 4.86
C LEU A 49 6.78 -8.66 4.97
N LEU A 50 7.29 -8.63 6.19
CA LEU A 50 8.70 -8.43 6.47
C LEU A 50 9.29 -9.64 7.20
N ASP A 51 10.58 -9.91 7.04
CA ASP A 51 11.29 -10.89 7.86
C ASP A 51 11.64 -10.31 9.27
N ASN A 52 12.37 -11.10 10.06
CA ASN A 52 12.82 -10.71 11.39
C ASN A 52 13.80 -9.51 11.41
N ASN A 53 14.44 -9.22 10.28
CA ASN A 53 15.38 -8.13 10.10
C ASN A 53 14.72 -6.92 9.40
N PHE A 54 13.40 -6.91 9.28
CA PHE A 54 12.61 -5.91 8.56
C PHE A 54 12.89 -5.83 7.05
N ASN A 55 13.47 -6.87 6.46
CA ASN A 55 13.58 -6.96 5.00
C ASN A 55 12.20 -7.25 4.40
N LEU A 56 11.86 -6.56 3.32
CA LEU A 56 10.62 -6.78 2.59
C LEU A 56 10.63 -8.15 1.92
N LEU A 57 9.66 -8.99 2.27
CA LEU A 57 9.42 -10.29 1.63
C LEU A 57 8.39 -10.16 0.51
N SER A 58 7.25 -9.52 0.79
CA SER A 58 6.21 -9.27 -0.21
C SER A 58 5.29 -8.12 0.21
N TYR A 59 4.52 -7.62 -0.76
CA TYR A 59 3.40 -6.72 -0.49
C TYR A 59 2.28 -6.95 -1.50
N GLU A 60 1.03 -6.72 -1.09
CA GLU A 60 -0.14 -6.78 -1.95
C GLU A 60 -1.13 -5.67 -1.60
N ARG A 61 -1.79 -5.10 -2.61
CA ARG A 61 -2.84 -4.09 -2.40
C ARG A 61 -4.15 -4.78 -2.05
N LYS A 62 -4.70 -4.47 -0.87
CA LYS A 62 -5.99 -5.01 -0.41
C LYS A 62 -7.12 -4.51 -1.32
N GLY A 63 -7.95 -5.41 -1.81
CA GLY A 63 -9.14 -5.07 -2.61
C GLY A 63 -8.92 -4.93 -4.11
N GLN A 64 -7.71 -5.19 -4.63
CA GLN A 64 -7.56 -5.46 -6.05
C GLN A 64 -8.14 -6.85 -6.33
N LYS A 65 -9.44 -6.92 -6.66
CA LYS A 65 -10.00 -8.12 -7.26
C LYS A 65 -9.16 -8.41 -8.51
N SER A 66 -8.33 -9.45 -8.47
CA SER A 66 -7.88 -10.09 -9.70
C SER A 66 -9.13 -10.43 -10.47
N GLY A 67 -9.34 -9.74 -11.59
CA GLY A 67 -10.40 -10.10 -12.53
C GLY A 67 -10.20 -11.56 -12.92
N ASN A 68 -11.24 -12.37 -12.73
CA ASN A 68 -11.41 -13.61 -13.47
C ASN A 68 -11.53 -13.31 -14.96
#